data_AF-A0A7W7MVR3-F1
#
_entry.id   AF-A0A7W7MVR3-F1
#
_cell.length_a   1.000
_cell.length_b   1.000
_cell.length_c   1.000
_cell.angle_alpha   90.00
_cell.angle_beta   90.00
_cell.angle_gamma   90.00
#
_symmetry.space_group_name_H-M   'P 1'
#
loop_
_entity.id
_entity.type
_entity.pdbx_description
1 polymer ?
#
loop_
_entity_poly.entity_id
_entity_poly.type
_entity_poly.pdbx_seq_one_letter_code
_entity_poly.pdbx_strand_id
1 'polypeptide(L)'
;MDERMTPEVRLAALAAHLAARKLDVDLSAAGLRVANPQVKGCCAKNAADTVSCRPRDEDADALWFFTSWGEPIAPADRLTDAAVAVLGYLAAKEER
;
A
#
# COMPACT_ATOMS: atom_id res chain seq x y z
N MET A 1 22.38 13.13 9.85
CA MET A 1 20.95 13.15 9.52
C MET A 1 20.51 11.71 9.67
N ASP A 2 19.78 11.38 10.74
CA ASP A 2 19.29 10.02 10.99
C ASP A 2 18.28 9.68 9.89
N GLU A 3 18.77 9.16 8.76
CA GLU A 3 17.98 8.51 7.71
C GLU A 3 17.46 7.15 8.21
N ARG A 4 16.82 7.13 9.38
CA ARG A 4 15.81 6.10 9.64
C ARG A 4 14.69 6.42 8.67
N MET A 5 14.72 5.80 7.49
CA MET A 5 13.70 5.95 6.44
C MET A 5 12.33 5.99 7.12
N THR A 6 11.74 7.19 7.16
CA THR A 6 10.46 7.39 7.84
C THR A 6 9.40 6.57 7.11
N PRO A 7 8.33 6.16 7.79
CA PRO A 7 7.20 5.49 7.15
C PRO A 7 6.72 6.23 5.89
N GLU A 8 6.85 7.56 5.86
CA GLU A 8 6.54 8.42 4.71
C GLU A 8 7.43 8.16 3.49
N VAL A 9 8.75 8.01 3.68
CA VAL A 9 9.70 7.68 2.59
C VAL A 9 9.39 6.29 2.02
N ARG A 10 9.07 5.32 2.88
CA ARG A 10 8.67 3.98 2.45
C ARG A 10 7.36 4.00 1.68
N LEU A 11 6.38 4.79 2.11
CA LEU A 11 5.12 4.99 1.40
C LEU A 11 5.34 5.67 0.04
N ALA A 12 6.19 6.70 -0.05
CA ALA A 12 6.52 7.34 -1.32
C ALA A 12 7.19 6.37 -2.30
N ALA A 13 8.10 5.53 -1.81
CA ALA A 13 8.75 4.51 -2.64
C ALA A 13 7.77 3.42 -3.11
N LEU A 14 6.79 3.05 -2.28
CA LEU A 14 5.71 2.16 -2.69
C LEU A 14 4.80 2.83 -3.72
N ALA A 15 4.47 4.10 -3.53
CA ALA A 15 3.67 4.89 -4.48
C ALA A 15 4.30 4.91 -5.87
N ALA A 16 5.61 5.13 -5.97
CA ALA A 16 6.33 5.09 -7.24
C ALA A 16 6.22 3.72 -7.95
N HIS A 17 6.34 2.62 -7.19
CA HIS A 17 6.20 1.27 -7.74
C HIS A 17 4.78 0.94 -8.22
N LEU A 18 3.78 1.46 -7.53
CA LEU A 18 2.37 1.28 -7.89
C LEU A 18 1.99 2.15 -9.09
N ALA A 19 2.45 3.41 -9.13
CA ALA A 19 2.27 4.31 -10.27
C ALA A 19 2.88 3.73 -11.55
N ALA A 20 4.08 3.11 -11.46
CA ALA A 20 4.69 2.40 -12.58
C ALA A 20 3.84 1.23 -13.13
N ARG A 21 2.94 0.68 -12.30
CA ARG A 21 1.98 -0.38 -12.65
C ARG A 21 0.63 0.16 -13.09
N LYS A 22 0.51 1.46 -13.38
CA LYS A 22 -0.73 2.15 -13.79
C LYS A 22 -1.83 2.17 -12.72
N LEU A 23 -1.44 2.04 -11.45
CA LEU A 23 -2.34 2.29 -10.33
C LEU A 23 -2.36 3.80 -10.04
N ASP A 24 -3.52 4.29 -9.65
CA ASP A 24 -3.68 5.65 -9.16
C ASP A 24 -3.25 5.70 -7.69
N VAL A 25 -2.34 6.62 -7.35
CA VAL A 25 -1.75 6.72 -6.03
C VAL A 25 -1.81 8.15 -5.53
N ASP A 26 -2.25 8.30 -4.29
CA ASP A 26 -2.34 9.59 -3.61
C ASP A 26 -1.70 9.44 -2.22
N LEU A 27 -0.54 10.10 -2.05
CA LEU A 27 0.17 10.11 -0.77
C LEU A 27 -0.33 11.28 0.06
N SER A 28 -0.92 10.97 1.22
CA SER A 28 -1.48 11.95 2.15
C SER A 28 -0.89 11.76 3.55
N ALA A 29 -1.10 12.74 4.44
CA ALA A 29 -0.72 12.61 5.85
C ALA A 29 -1.43 11.45 6.57
N ALA A 30 -2.53 10.94 6.03
CA ALA A 30 -3.25 9.78 6.55
C ALA A 30 -2.70 8.43 6.05
N GLY A 31 -1.81 8.44 5.05
CA GLY A 31 -1.26 7.25 4.40
C GLY A 31 -1.29 7.33 2.87
N LEU A 32 -0.96 6.23 2.22
CA LEU A 32 -0.95 6.07 0.77
C LEU A 32 -2.27 5.49 0.29
N ARG A 33 -3.12 6.31 -0.32
CA ARG A 33 -4.31 5.83 -0.99
C ARG A 33 -3.94 5.26 -2.35
N VAL A 34 -4.45 4.07 -2.66
CA VAL A 34 -4.18 3.36 -3.91
C VAL A 34 -5.53 2.99 -4.53
N ALA A 35 -5.73 3.33 -5.80
CA ALA A 35 -6.88 2.92 -6.58
C ALA A 35 -6.44 2.21 -7.86
N ASN A 36 -7.12 1.12 -8.18
CA ASN A 36 -6.91 0.37 -9.40
C ASN A 36 -7.99 0.73 -10.43
N PRO A 37 -7.69 1.58 -11.43
CA PRO A 37 -8.65 1.96 -12.46
C PRO A 37 -8.99 0.84 -13.44
N GLN A 38 -8.23 -0.26 -13.44
CA GLN A 38 -8.47 -1.40 -14.32
C GLN A 38 -9.53 -2.36 -13.76
N VAL A 39 -9.85 -2.23 -12.47
CA VAL A 39 -10.77 -3.10 -11.72
C VAL A 39 -12.01 -2.29 -11.35
N LYS A 40 -13.20 -2.76 -11.76
CA LYS A 40 -14.44 -2.06 -11.41
C LYS A 40 -14.74 -2.27 -9.93
N GLY A 41 -14.88 -1.19 -9.17
CA GLY A 41 -15.29 -1.29 -7.77
C GLY A 41 -16.76 -1.72 -7.66
N CYS A 42 -17.08 -2.56 -6.67
CA CYS A 42 -18.46 -2.96 -6.38
C CYS A 42 -19.35 -1.75 -5.97
N CYS A 43 -18.77 -0.76 -5.27
CA CYS A 43 -19.49 0.43 -4.78
C CYS A 43 -18.86 1.78 -5.20
N ALA A 44 -17.72 1.76 -5.90
CA ALA A 44 -17.03 2.93 -6.42
C ALA A 44 -16.67 2.69 -7.89
N LYS A 45 -16.33 3.73 -8.65
CA LYS A 45 -15.91 3.54 -10.06
C LYS A 45 -14.78 2.50 -10.18
N ASN A 46 -13.85 2.48 -9.22
CA ASN A 46 -12.61 1.71 -9.24
C ASN A 46 -12.36 1.06 -7.86
N ALA A 47 -11.72 -0.11 -7.80
CA ALA A 47 -11.29 -0.72 -6.54
C ALA A 47 -10.20 0.15 -5.88
N ALA A 48 -10.39 0.55 -4.62
CA ALA A 48 -9.42 1.38 -3.90
C ALA A 48 -9.23 0.92 -2.46
N ASP A 49 -8.06 1.21 -1.91
CA ASP A 49 -7.68 0.95 -0.53
C ASP A 49 -6.67 2.00 -0.01
N THR A 50 -6.46 2.06 1.30
CA THR A 50 -5.52 3.01 1.92
C THR A 50 -4.45 2.24 2.68
N VAL A 51 -3.23 2.32 2.19
CA VAL A 51 -2.06 1.66 2.75
C VAL A 51 -1.38 2.57 3.77
N SER A 52 -1.16 2.06 4.97
CA SER A 52 -0.40 2.74 6.02
C SER A 52 0.94 2.03 6.23
N CYS A 53 1.98 2.78 6.63
CA CYS A 53 3.25 2.21 7.04
C CYS A 53 3.44 2.42 8.54
N ARG A 54 3.57 1.34 9.30
CA ARG A 54 3.72 1.36 10.76
C ARG A 54 4.70 0.27 11.21
N PRO A 55 5.42 0.46 12.32
CA PRO A 55 6.22 -0.61 12.91
C PRO A 55 5.32 -1.72 13.41
N ARG A 56 5.76 -2.98 13.22
CA ARG A 56 5.10 -4.16 13.75
C ARG A 56 5.93 -4.73 14.89
N ASP A 57 5.36 -4.74 16.09
CA ASP A 57 6.01 -5.20 17.33
C ASP A 57 6.51 -6.66 17.21
N GLU A 58 5.74 -7.50 16.52
CA GLU A 58 6.07 -8.91 16.28
C GLU A 58 7.30 -9.14 15.39
N ASP A 59 7.69 -8.16 14.58
CA ASP A 59 8.78 -8.25 13.60
C ASP A 59 9.98 -7.38 13.99
N ALA A 60 10.32 -7.32 15.29
CA ALA A 60 11.45 -6.55 15.81
C ALA A 60 11.43 -5.06 15.43
N ASP A 61 10.24 -4.44 15.50
CA ASP A 61 9.98 -3.05 15.11
C ASP A 61 10.21 -2.76 13.61
N ALA A 62 10.25 -3.81 12.78
CA ALA A 62 10.32 -3.63 11.34
C ALA A 62 9.07 -2.88 10.85
N LEU A 63 9.30 -1.92 9.95
CA LEU A 63 8.22 -1.22 9.27
C LEU A 63 7.50 -2.20 8.33
N TRP A 64 6.17 -2.20 8.40
CA TRP A 64 5.29 -3.00 7.54
C TRP A 64 4.26 -2.12 6.87
N PHE A 65 3.78 -2.57 5.72
CA PHE A 65 2.62 -1.99 5.06
C PHE A 65 1.36 -2.70 5.52
N PHE A 66 0.32 -1.92 5.79
CA PHE A 66 -0.97 -2.39 6.25
C PHE A 66 -2.07 -1.84 5.36
N THR A 67 -3.12 -2.62 5.10
CA THR A 67 -4.34 -2.16 4.41
C THR A 67 -5.17 -1.24 5.32
N SER A 68 -6.25 -0.67 4.79
CA SER A 68 -7.17 0.15 5.59
C SER A 68 -7.85 -0.63 6.73
N TRP A 69 -7.82 -1.97 6.65
CA TRP A 69 -8.40 -2.89 7.62
C TRP A 69 -7.40 -3.33 8.70
N GLY A 70 -6.15 -2.86 8.62
CA GLY A 70 -5.09 -3.28 9.53
C GLY A 70 -4.50 -4.65 9.20
N GLU A 71 -4.79 -5.19 8.01
CA GLU A 71 -4.19 -6.44 7.56
C GLU A 71 -2.74 -6.19 7.11
N PRO A 72 -1.76 -6.96 7.60
CA PRO A 72 -0.38 -6.83 7.17
C PRO A 72 -0.24 -7.31 5.71
N ILE A 73 0.39 -6.49 4.88
CA ILE A 73 0.60 -6.77 3.46
C ILE A 73 1.99 -7.40 3.26
N ALA A 74 3.03 -6.63 3.56
CA ALA A 74 4.42 -7.01 3.39
C ALA A 74 5.35 -6.08 4.18
N PRO A 75 6.58 -6.50 4.46
CA PRO A 75 7.61 -5.64 5.06
C PRO A 75 7.90 -4.42 4.18
N ALA A 76 8.14 -3.27 4.80
CA ALA A 76 8.42 -2.01 4.11
C ALA A 76 9.74 -2.01 3.31
N ASP A 77 10.58 -3.01 3.55
CA ASP A 77 11.79 -3.25 2.77
C ASP A 77 11.54 -3.96 1.44
N ARG A 78 10.41 -4.67 1.31
CA ARG A 78 10.05 -5.41 0.10
C ARG A 78 8.98 -4.67 -0.71
N LEU A 79 9.36 -3.53 -1.29
CA LEU A 79 8.45 -2.68 -2.06
C LEU A 79 7.78 -3.41 -3.24
N THR A 80 8.52 -4.26 -3.96
CA THR A 80 7.99 -5.04 -5.09
C THR A 80 6.94 -6.05 -4.63
N ASP A 81 7.21 -6.75 -3.53
CA ASP A 81 6.30 -7.74 -2.94
C ASP A 81 5.02 -7.07 -2.44
N ALA A 82 5.18 -5.96 -1.72
CA ALA A 82 4.07 -5.11 -1.28
C ALA A 82 3.21 -4.62 -2.45
N ALA A 83 3.83 -4.17 -3.55
CA ALA A 83 3.10 -3.68 -4.71
C ALA A 83 2.28 -4.79 -5.40
N VAL A 84 2.83 -6.00 -5.50
CA VAL A 84 2.13 -7.16 -6.07
C VAL A 84 0.99 -7.60 -5.15
N ALA A 85 1.22 -7.63 -3.84
CA ALA A 85 0.18 -7.97 -2.86
C ALA A 85 -0.98 -6.96 -2.87
N VAL A 86 -0.69 -5.65 -2.91
CA VAL A 86 -1.71 -4.60 -3.05
C VAL A 86 -2.52 -4.77 -4.34
N LEU A 87 -1.84 -5.05 -5.47
CA LEU A 87 -2.51 -5.30 -6.74
C LEU A 87 -3.45 -6.50 -6.66
N GLY A 88 -2.99 -7.62 -6.08
CA GLY A 88 -3.79 -8.83 -5.87
C GLY A 88 -4.99 -8.57 -4.95
N TYR A 89 -4.78 -7.81 -3.86
CA TYR A 89 -5.86 -7.44 -2.93
C TYR A 89 -6.94 -6.59 -3.61
N LEU A 90 -6.53 -5.61 -4.42
CA LEU A 90 -7.45 -4.76 -5.17
C LEU A 90 -8.20 -5.55 -6.25
N ALA A 91 -7.55 -6.53 -6.91
CA ALA A 91 -8.20 -7.40 -7.89
C ALA A 91 -9.21 -8.37 -7.24
N ALA A 92 -8.87 -8.98 -6.10
CA ALA A 92 -9.78 -9.88 -5.36
C ALA A 92 -11.03 -9.15 -4.81
N LYS A 93 -10.94 -7.83 -4.59
CA LYS A 93 -12.08 -6.98 -4.20
C LYS A 93 -13.15 -6.86 -5.30
N GLU A 94 -12.88 -7.30 -6.53
CA GLU A 94 -13.87 -7.37 -7.62
C GLU A 94 -14.85 -8.54 -7.45
N GLU A 95 -14.42 -9.63 -6.79
CA GLU A 95 -15.13 -10.91 -6.77
C GLU A 95 -16.06 -11.11 -5.54
N ARG A 96 -16.29 -10.07 -4.72
CA ARG A 96 -17.05 -10.18 -3.47
C ARG A 96 -18.22 -9.22 -3.35
#